data_AF-A0A963NEW2-F1
#
_entry.id   AF-A0A963NEW2-F1
#
_cell.length_a   1.000
_cell.length_b   1.000
_cell.length_c   1.000
_cell.angle_alpha   90.00
_cell.angle_beta   90.00
_cell.angle_gamma   90.00
#
_symmetry.space_group_name_H-M   'P 1'
#
loop_
_entity.id
_entity.type
_entity.pdbx_description
1 polymer ?
#
loop_
_entity_poly.entity_id
_entity_poly.type
_entity_poly.pdbx_seq_one_letter_code
_entity_poly.pdbx_strand_id
1 'polypeptide(L)'
;IDQALQASPTLAAAQAQLRQAEELQGAQERVTQWPRADLAVGSARQHSSPSAQGLPGDGRTFSLHSASVSVQYQLDVSGGNRRALQALAARTDYRRYQLAGARLDLAARIASTAITQARIAGQAEALEAIARNQAAQTDIAQERLRLGQAMPADVQALQAALEQTRASALLLRKQAQQSAHLLAVLAGRAPGAEPLPAFSLEDFTLPAELPQVLPSELVRQRPDIQAAESLVRVASAEHGVAVARMYPQIRLSANLGSQALTTGALFGGGSAVWGLIAQLTQPLFDPALPAQQRAALAALDAAAA
;
A
#
# COMPACT_ATOMS: atom_id res chain seq x y z
N ILE A 1 -6.51 15.30 -14.66
CA ILE A 1 -5.62 14.64 -13.65
C ILE A 1 -6.26 14.67 -12.28
N ASP A 2 -6.74 15.82 -11.80
CA ASP A 2 -7.36 15.94 -10.45
C ASP A 2 -8.50 14.97 -10.22
N GLN A 3 -9.40 14.80 -11.20
CA GLN A 3 -10.46 13.80 -11.13
C GLN A 3 -9.92 12.39 -10.88
N ALA A 4 -8.86 11.98 -11.58
CA ALA A 4 -8.25 10.67 -11.43
C ALA A 4 -7.60 10.49 -10.05
N LEU A 5 -6.97 11.54 -9.53
CA LEU A 5 -6.36 11.52 -8.19
C LEU A 5 -7.40 11.31 -7.08
N GLN A 6 -8.66 11.68 -7.33
CA GLN A 6 -9.78 11.48 -6.39
C GLN A 6 -10.51 10.15 -6.60
N ALA A 7 -10.72 9.74 -7.87
CA ALA A 7 -11.55 8.59 -8.22
C ALA A 7 -10.79 7.26 -8.36
N SER A 8 -9.45 7.28 -8.38
CA SER A 8 -8.65 6.08 -8.63
C SER A 8 -8.78 5.03 -7.52
N PRO A 9 -9.25 3.80 -7.83
CA PRO A 9 -9.31 2.70 -6.86
C PRO A 9 -7.92 2.27 -6.35
N THR A 10 -6.89 2.36 -7.19
CA THR A 10 -5.52 2.00 -6.80
C THR A 10 -4.95 3.00 -5.79
N LEU A 11 -5.27 4.30 -5.93
CA LEU A 11 -4.92 5.31 -4.94
C LEU A 11 -5.73 5.16 -3.65
N ALA A 12 -7.02 4.82 -3.74
CA ALA A 12 -7.83 4.54 -2.56
C ALA A 12 -7.27 3.36 -1.74
N ALA A 13 -6.83 2.29 -2.42
CA ALA A 13 -6.15 1.16 -1.79
C ALA A 13 -4.83 1.57 -1.12
N ALA A 14 -3.99 2.37 -1.80
CA ALA A 14 -2.73 2.87 -1.24
C ALA A 14 -2.96 3.77 -0.01
N GLN A 15 -4.00 4.63 -0.03
CA GLN A 15 -4.39 5.44 1.13
C GLN A 15 -4.88 4.57 2.30
N ALA A 16 -5.65 3.51 2.03
CA ALA A 16 -6.09 2.58 3.06
C ALA A 16 -4.90 1.84 3.71
N GLN A 17 -3.90 1.46 2.91
CA GLN A 17 -2.65 0.85 3.40
C GLN A 17 -1.84 1.84 4.27
N LEU A 18 -1.82 3.12 3.91
CA LEU A 18 -1.21 4.16 4.75
C LEU A 18 -1.94 4.30 6.09
N ARG A 19 -3.27 4.43 6.08
CA ARG A 19 -4.08 4.51 7.32
C ARG A 19 -3.86 3.28 8.20
N GLN A 20 -3.80 2.08 7.61
CA GLN A 20 -3.49 0.85 8.35
C GLN A 20 -2.11 0.95 9.04
N ALA A 21 -1.09 1.44 8.35
CA ALA A 21 0.24 1.60 8.93
C ALA A 21 0.26 2.63 10.07
N GLU A 22 -0.46 3.75 9.90
CA GLU A 22 -0.63 4.80 10.93
C GLU A 22 -1.31 4.24 12.17
N GLU A 23 -2.38 3.44 12.03
CA GLU A 23 -3.07 2.81 13.16
C GLU A 23 -2.19 1.77 13.86
N LEU A 24 -1.40 0.98 13.12
CA LEU A 24 -0.45 0.03 13.71
C LEU A 24 0.66 0.74 14.49
N GLN A 25 1.19 1.84 13.95
CA GLN A 25 2.15 2.69 14.65
C GLN A 25 1.54 3.27 15.93
N GLY A 26 0.34 3.86 15.84
CA GLY A 26 -0.36 4.43 16.98
C GLY A 26 -0.72 3.39 18.05
N ALA A 27 -1.07 2.17 17.65
CA ALA A 27 -1.29 1.06 18.57
C ALA A 27 0.00 0.69 19.34
N GLN A 28 1.14 0.57 18.65
CA GLN A 28 2.42 0.27 19.30
C GLN A 28 2.90 1.40 20.21
N GLU A 29 2.67 2.66 19.81
CA GLU A 29 2.97 3.82 20.63
C GLU A 29 2.20 3.77 21.96
N ARG A 30 0.90 3.50 21.90
CA ARG A 30 0.06 3.35 23.10
C ARG A 30 0.53 2.21 23.99
N VAL A 31 0.90 1.06 23.43
CA VAL A 31 1.46 -0.09 24.19
C VAL A 31 2.78 0.27 24.87
N THR A 32 3.58 1.14 24.27
CA THR A 32 4.88 1.55 24.83
C THR A 32 4.71 2.57 25.96
N GLN A 33 3.72 3.46 25.85
CA GLN A 33 3.51 4.56 26.80
C GLN A 33 2.58 4.21 27.97
N TRP A 34 1.63 3.29 27.76
CA TRP A 34 0.57 3.03 28.72
C TRP A 34 0.55 1.57 29.20
N PRO A 35 0.22 1.33 30.48
CA PRO A 35 -0.06 -0.01 30.95
C PRO A 35 -1.34 -0.54 30.31
N ARG A 36 -1.40 -1.86 30.05
CA ARG A 36 -2.63 -2.54 29.66
C ARG A 36 -3.43 -2.88 30.92
N ALA A 37 -4.72 -2.63 30.91
CA ALA A 37 -5.63 -3.04 31.97
C ALA A 37 -6.74 -3.92 31.39
N ASP A 38 -6.96 -5.08 31.99
CA ASP A 38 -7.95 -6.07 31.55
C ASP A 38 -8.90 -6.40 32.72
N LEU A 39 -10.20 -6.43 32.45
CA LEU A 39 -11.21 -6.93 33.38
C LEU A 39 -11.50 -8.40 33.08
N ALA A 40 -11.45 -9.25 34.10
CA ALA A 40 -11.81 -10.64 34.04
C ALA A 40 -12.89 -10.95 35.06
N VAL A 41 -13.98 -11.59 34.63
CA VAL A 41 -15.04 -12.10 35.49
C VAL A 41 -15.27 -13.56 35.14
N GLY A 42 -15.29 -14.42 36.14
CA GLY A 42 -15.37 -15.86 35.96
C GLY A 42 -16.20 -16.55 37.02
N SER A 43 -16.79 -17.67 36.64
CA SER A 43 -17.46 -18.58 37.55
C SER A 43 -17.13 -20.00 37.11
N ALA A 44 -16.54 -20.79 38.01
CA ALA A 44 -16.15 -22.16 37.73
C ALA A 44 -16.66 -23.08 38.85
N ARG A 45 -17.20 -24.24 38.50
CA ARG A 45 -17.50 -25.30 39.47
C ARG A 45 -16.35 -26.29 39.47
N GLN A 46 -15.77 -26.53 40.64
CA GLN A 46 -14.57 -27.34 40.79
C GLN A 46 -14.83 -28.45 41.81
N HIS A 47 -14.29 -29.64 41.52
CA HIS A 47 -14.18 -30.73 42.48
C HIS A 47 -12.70 -30.87 42.84
N SER A 48 -12.33 -30.48 44.07
CA SER A 48 -10.95 -30.56 44.54
C SER A 48 -10.79 -31.76 45.47
N SER A 49 -9.83 -32.63 45.16
CA SER A 49 -9.44 -33.74 46.03
C SER A 49 -8.25 -33.33 46.89
N PRO A 50 -8.36 -33.34 48.24
CA PRO A 50 -7.23 -33.05 49.14
C PRO A 50 -6.01 -33.94 48.89
N SER A 51 -6.24 -35.18 48.44
CA SER A 51 -5.18 -36.14 48.07
C SER A 51 -4.25 -35.63 46.96
N ALA A 52 -4.72 -34.76 46.06
CA ALA A 52 -3.89 -34.16 45.02
C ALA A 52 -2.87 -33.14 45.58
N GLN A 53 -3.07 -32.66 46.81
CA GLN A 53 -2.18 -31.74 47.53
C GLN A 53 -1.43 -32.46 48.69
N GLY A 54 -1.51 -33.80 48.75
CA GLY A 54 -0.92 -34.59 49.83
C GLY A 54 -1.63 -34.45 51.18
N LEU A 55 -2.84 -33.87 51.21
CA LEU A 55 -3.62 -33.67 52.42
C LEU A 55 -4.63 -34.82 52.61
N PRO A 56 -4.82 -35.32 53.84
CA PRO A 56 -5.89 -36.28 54.13
C PRO A 56 -7.27 -35.61 54.03
N GLY A 57 -8.28 -36.35 53.57
CA GLY A 57 -9.68 -35.91 53.53
C GLY A 57 -10.38 -36.19 52.20
N ASP A 58 -11.70 -36.02 52.20
CA ASP A 58 -12.57 -36.27 51.04
C ASP A 58 -12.60 -35.12 50.05
N GLY A 59 -12.90 -35.45 48.78
CA GLY A 59 -13.12 -34.48 47.73
C GLY A 59 -14.23 -33.49 48.05
N ARG A 60 -14.01 -32.21 47.75
CA ARG A 60 -15.00 -31.13 47.95
C ARG A 60 -15.39 -30.53 46.62
N THR A 61 -16.70 -30.44 46.38
CA THR A 61 -17.25 -29.70 45.24
C THR A 61 -17.64 -28.30 45.71
N PHE A 62 -17.16 -27.27 45.01
CA PHE A 62 -17.54 -25.89 45.26
C PHE A 62 -17.65 -25.10 43.95
N SER A 63 -18.36 -23.99 44.00
CA SER A 63 -18.33 -22.99 42.93
C SER A 63 -17.37 -21.89 43.35
N LEU A 64 -16.54 -21.41 42.44
CA LEU A 64 -15.63 -20.31 42.63
C LEU A 64 -16.02 -19.19 41.67
N HIS A 65 -16.41 -18.05 42.23
CA HIS A 65 -16.71 -16.84 41.50
C HIS A 65 -15.55 -15.86 41.68
N SER A 66 -15.12 -15.22 40.60
CA SER A 66 -14.04 -14.25 40.62
C SER A 66 -14.36 -13.03 39.75
N ALA A 67 -13.93 -11.86 40.21
CA ALA A 67 -13.96 -10.63 39.43
C ALA A 67 -12.66 -9.87 39.71
N SER A 68 -11.85 -9.60 38.70
CA SER A 68 -10.54 -8.98 38.87
C SER A 68 -10.18 -8.05 37.72
N VAL A 69 -9.49 -6.96 38.04
CA VAL A 69 -8.78 -6.12 37.09
C VAL A 69 -7.30 -6.45 37.19
N SER A 70 -6.66 -6.75 36.05
CA SER A 70 -5.21 -6.92 35.97
C SER A 70 -4.59 -5.81 35.14
N VAL A 71 -3.50 -5.25 35.63
CA VAL A 71 -2.71 -4.21 34.96
C VAL A 71 -1.33 -4.77 34.67
N GLN A 72 -0.87 -4.64 33.42
CA GLN A 72 0.42 -5.14 32.97
C GLN A 72 1.19 -4.02 32.26
N TYR A 73 2.46 -3.86 32.59
CA TYR A 73 3.34 -2.89 31.94
C TYR A 73 4.73 -3.47 31.69
N GLN A 74 5.24 -3.29 30.48
CA GLN A 74 6.57 -3.73 30.10
C GLN A 74 7.50 -2.52 30.11
N LEU A 75 8.46 -2.49 31.05
CA LEU A 75 9.45 -1.43 31.11
C LEU A 75 10.50 -1.63 30.00
N ASP A 76 10.64 -0.62 29.14
CA ASP A 76 11.51 -0.68 27.96
C ASP A 76 12.97 -0.32 28.28
N VAL A 77 13.61 -1.09 29.17
CA VAL A 77 15.00 -0.83 29.60
C VAL A 77 16.01 -1.13 28.49
N SER A 78 15.77 -2.21 27.72
CA SER A 78 16.62 -2.60 26.58
C SER A 78 16.30 -1.87 25.27
N GLY A 79 15.24 -1.05 25.24
CA GLY A 79 14.84 -0.26 24.08
C GLY A 79 14.14 -1.06 22.97
N GLY A 80 13.72 -2.30 23.23
CA GLY A 80 13.05 -3.15 22.24
C GLY A 80 11.72 -2.58 21.76
N ASN A 81 10.91 -2.01 22.66
CA ASN A 81 9.63 -1.39 22.26
C ASN A 81 9.86 -0.10 21.47
N ARG A 82 10.84 0.72 21.89
CA ARG A 82 11.26 1.92 21.15
C ARG A 82 11.75 1.58 19.74
N ARG A 83 12.56 0.53 19.58
CA ARG A 83 13.02 0.06 18.26
C ARG A 83 11.85 -0.48 17.42
N ALA A 84 10.92 -1.21 18.02
CA ALA A 84 9.71 -1.66 17.32
C ALA A 84 8.84 -0.50 16.82
N LEU A 85 8.71 0.56 17.64
CA LEU A 85 8.01 1.78 17.25
C LEU A 85 8.73 2.51 16.10
N GLN A 86 10.06 2.59 16.15
CA GLN A 86 10.87 3.14 15.05
C GLN A 86 10.67 2.36 13.73
N ALA A 87 10.60 1.03 13.81
CA ALA A 87 10.36 0.19 12.64
C ALA A 87 8.97 0.45 12.04
N LEU A 88 7.94 0.60 12.88
CA LEU A 88 6.59 0.93 12.40
C LEU A 88 6.52 2.34 11.82
N ALA A 89 7.16 3.34 12.45
CA ALA A 89 7.23 4.70 11.92
C ALA A 89 7.91 4.74 10.53
N ALA A 90 9.04 4.04 10.36
CA ALA A 90 9.70 3.92 9.05
C ALA A 90 8.82 3.18 8.02
N ARG A 91 7.99 2.21 8.45
CA ARG A 91 7.03 1.53 7.58
C ARG A 91 5.86 2.43 7.17
N THR A 92 5.42 3.33 8.05
CA THR A 92 4.45 4.38 7.73
C THR A 92 5.02 5.33 6.68
N ASP A 93 6.27 5.78 6.85
CA ASP A 93 6.97 6.61 5.86
C ASP A 93 7.05 5.90 4.50
N TYR A 94 7.42 4.61 4.48
CA TYR A 94 7.40 3.80 3.26
C TYR A 94 6.04 3.83 2.56
N ARG A 95 4.94 3.60 3.29
CA ARG A 95 3.58 3.66 2.71
C ARG A 95 3.22 5.05 2.19
N ARG A 96 3.67 6.11 2.87
CA ARG A 96 3.48 7.50 2.44
C ARG A 96 4.18 7.76 1.12
N TYR A 97 5.42 7.30 0.97
CA TYR A 97 6.19 7.45 -0.27
C TYR A 97 5.66 6.57 -1.41
N GLN A 98 5.16 5.36 -1.11
CA GLN A 98 4.45 4.55 -2.11
C GLN A 98 3.20 5.26 -2.64
N LEU A 99 2.42 5.90 -1.77
CA LEU A 99 1.25 6.69 -2.18
C LEU A 99 1.66 7.88 -3.06
N ALA A 100 2.72 8.60 -2.69
CA ALA A 100 3.25 9.70 -3.50
C ALA A 100 3.74 9.22 -4.88
N GLY A 101 4.47 8.10 -4.94
CA GLY A 101 4.90 7.47 -6.18
C GLY A 101 3.73 7.02 -7.06
N ALA A 102 2.69 6.41 -6.48
CA ALA A 102 1.49 6.02 -7.21
C ALA A 102 0.73 7.22 -7.80
N ARG A 103 0.66 8.35 -7.07
CA ARG A 103 0.06 9.60 -7.59
C ARG A 103 0.86 10.15 -8.77
N LEU A 104 2.19 10.14 -8.67
CA LEU A 104 3.07 10.59 -9.74
C LEU A 104 2.95 9.70 -10.98
N ASP A 105 2.99 8.38 -10.83
CA ASP A 105 2.83 7.41 -11.92
C ASP A 105 1.46 7.56 -12.60
N LEU A 106 0.38 7.71 -11.83
CA LEU A 106 -0.95 7.94 -12.38
C LEU A 106 -1.02 9.23 -13.21
N ALA A 107 -0.48 10.33 -12.68
CA ALA A 107 -0.44 11.60 -13.41
C ALA A 107 0.38 11.49 -14.71
N ALA A 108 1.54 10.84 -14.65
CA ALA A 108 2.42 10.62 -15.81
C ALA A 108 1.75 9.75 -16.89
N ARG A 109 1.04 8.68 -16.49
CA ARG A 109 0.28 7.81 -17.40
C ARG A 109 -0.86 8.56 -18.07
N ILE A 110 -1.59 9.40 -17.32
CA ILE A 110 -2.67 10.23 -17.88
C ILE A 110 -2.11 11.23 -18.90
N ALA A 111 -1.05 11.95 -18.55
CA ALA A 111 -0.42 12.90 -19.45
C ALA A 111 0.10 12.22 -20.74
N SER A 112 0.83 11.12 -20.60
CA SER A 112 1.33 10.34 -21.74
C SER A 112 0.19 9.79 -22.62
N THR A 113 -0.93 9.38 -22.01
CA THR A 113 -2.10 8.89 -22.75
C THR A 113 -2.80 10.02 -23.49
N ALA A 114 -2.93 11.20 -22.88
CA ALA A 114 -3.52 12.38 -23.52
C ALA A 114 -2.68 12.87 -24.72
N ILE A 115 -1.36 12.92 -24.57
CA ILE A 115 -0.43 13.23 -25.69
C ILE A 115 -0.54 12.18 -26.80
N THR A 116 -0.69 10.90 -26.44
CA THR A 116 -0.90 9.82 -27.41
C THR A 116 -2.20 9.98 -28.17
N GLN A 117 -3.30 10.38 -27.50
CA GLN A 117 -4.57 10.68 -28.15
C GLN A 117 -4.44 11.84 -29.13
N ALA A 118 -3.80 12.93 -28.72
CA ALA A 118 -3.54 14.08 -29.59
C ALA A 118 -2.73 13.72 -30.83
N ARG A 119 -1.68 12.89 -30.67
CA ARG A 119 -0.92 12.36 -31.80
C ARG A 119 -1.78 11.54 -32.76
N ILE A 120 -2.62 10.65 -32.23
CA ILE A 120 -3.51 9.81 -33.04
C ILE A 120 -4.53 10.69 -33.79
N ALA A 121 -5.07 11.72 -33.14
CA ALA A 121 -6.00 12.67 -33.75
C ALA A 121 -5.35 13.41 -34.93
N GLY A 122 -4.14 13.95 -34.75
CA GLY A 122 -3.40 14.61 -35.83
C GLY A 122 -3.03 13.65 -36.98
N GLN A 123 -2.67 12.40 -36.67
CA GLN A 123 -2.44 11.37 -37.69
C GLN A 123 -3.71 11.03 -38.47
N ALA A 124 -4.86 10.96 -37.79
CA ALA A 124 -6.14 10.68 -38.42
C ALA A 124 -6.55 11.82 -39.36
N GLU A 125 -6.41 13.08 -38.93
CA GLU A 125 -6.67 14.26 -39.75
C GLU A 125 -5.78 14.30 -41.00
N ALA A 126 -4.49 14.02 -40.84
CA ALA A 126 -3.54 13.95 -41.94
C ALA A 126 -3.90 12.83 -42.94
N LEU A 127 -4.26 11.63 -42.46
CA LEU A 127 -4.69 10.53 -43.34
C LEU A 127 -5.99 10.85 -44.08
N GLU A 128 -6.94 11.52 -43.43
CA GLU A 128 -8.17 11.96 -44.08
C GLU A 128 -7.90 13.00 -45.16
N ALA A 129 -6.96 13.93 -44.93
CA ALA A 129 -6.52 14.87 -45.95
C ALA A 129 -5.84 14.17 -47.15
N ILE A 130 -4.98 13.18 -46.89
CA ILE A 130 -4.36 12.36 -47.95
C ILE A 130 -5.42 11.60 -48.74
N ALA A 131 -6.38 10.97 -48.08
CA ALA A 131 -7.46 10.22 -48.72
C ALA A 131 -8.35 11.13 -49.59
N ARG A 132 -8.66 12.36 -49.12
CA ARG A 132 -9.37 13.37 -49.93
C ARG A 132 -8.59 13.75 -51.19
N ASN A 133 -7.29 13.97 -51.07
CA ASN A 133 -6.44 14.30 -52.22
C ASN A 133 -6.32 13.13 -53.21
N GLN A 134 -6.19 11.89 -52.73
CA GLN A 134 -6.15 10.68 -53.56
C GLN A 134 -7.49 10.43 -54.26
N ALA A 135 -8.62 10.72 -53.61
CA ALA A 135 -9.95 10.65 -54.24
C ALA A 135 -10.04 11.65 -55.40
N ALA A 136 -9.67 12.92 -55.18
CA ALA A 136 -9.65 13.92 -56.24
C ALA A 136 -8.71 13.56 -57.40
N GLN A 137 -7.53 12.98 -57.12
CA GLN A 137 -6.63 12.48 -58.15
C GLN A 137 -7.24 11.33 -58.95
N THR A 138 -7.96 10.43 -58.28
CA THR A 138 -8.67 9.31 -58.91
C THR A 138 -9.76 9.84 -59.85
N ASP A 139 -10.54 10.82 -59.43
CA ASP A 139 -11.59 11.45 -60.24
C ASP A 139 -11.00 12.12 -61.50
N ILE A 140 -9.89 12.85 -61.35
CA ILE A 140 -9.18 13.47 -62.49
C ILE A 140 -8.66 12.39 -63.45
N ALA A 141 -8.09 11.29 -62.93
CA ALA A 141 -7.57 10.20 -63.76
C ALA A 141 -8.69 9.47 -64.52
N GLN A 142 -9.85 9.28 -63.90
CA GLN A 142 -11.04 8.73 -64.55
C GLN A 142 -11.52 9.61 -65.70
N GLU A 143 -11.54 10.93 -65.50
CA GLU A 143 -11.93 11.86 -66.57
C GLU A 143 -10.91 11.86 -67.72
N ARG A 144 -9.60 11.81 -67.42
CA ARG A 144 -8.56 11.66 -68.45
C ARG A 144 -8.69 10.35 -69.23
N LEU A 145 -9.04 9.25 -68.55
CA LEU A 145 -9.31 7.97 -69.21
C LEU A 145 -10.52 8.07 -70.14
N ARG A 146 -11.61 8.72 -69.72
CA ARG A 146 -12.80 8.97 -70.54
C ARG A 146 -12.49 9.77 -71.80
N LEU A 147 -11.54 10.70 -71.72
CA LEU A 147 -11.05 11.50 -72.84
C LEU A 147 -9.95 10.80 -73.68
N GLY A 148 -9.57 9.56 -73.34
CA GLY A 148 -8.54 8.79 -74.06
C GLY A 148 -7.10 9.23 -73.78
N GLN A 149 -6.85 9.97 -72.70
CA GLN A 149 -5.55 10.56 -72.33
C GLN A 149 -4.86 9.89 -71.13
N ALA A 150 -5.35 8.73 -70.69
CA ALA A 150 -4.79 7.95 -69.59
C ALA A 150 -5.03 6.45 -69.80
N MET A 151 -4.27 5.59 -69.11
CA MET A 151 -4.43 4.14 -69.18
C MET A 151 -5.35 3.64 -68.04
N PRO A 152 -6.15 2.58 -68.25
CA PRO A 152 -6.93 1.97 -67.16
C PRO A 152 -6.08 1.56 -65.95
N ALA A 153 -4.84 1.13 -66.20
CA ALA A 153 -3.89 0.77 -65.15
C ALA A 153 -3.56 1.94 -64.20
N ASP A 154 -3.52 3.18 -64.70
CA ASP A 154 -3.22 4.37 -63.90
C ASP A 154 -4.36 4.66 -62.91
N VAL A 155 -5.62 4.51 -63.36
CA VAL A 155 -6.81 4.66 -62.51
C VAL A 155 -6.84 3.58 -61.43
N GLN A 156 -6.56 2.32 -61.80
CA GLN A 156 -6.52 1.20 -60.85
C GLN A 156 -5.41 1.39 -59.79
N ALA A 157 -4.24 1.91 -60.18
CA ALA A 157 -3.16 2.21 -59.24
C ALA A 157 -3.56 3.28 -58.21
N LEU A 158 -4.23 4.35 -58.64
CA LEU A 158 -4.73 5.41 -57.75
C LEU A 158 -5.85 4.91 -56.83
N GLN A 159 -6.78 4.09 -57.36
CA GLN A 159 -7.82 3.44 -56.55
C GLN A 159 -7.21 2.53 -55.48
N ALA A 160 -6.22 1.71 -55.85
CA ALA A 160 -5.52 0.85 -54.90
C ALA A 160 -4.83 1.66 -53.79
N ALA A 161 -4.19 2.79 -54.14
CA ALA A 161 -3.57 3.68 -53.17
C ALA A 161 -4.60 4.34 -52.22
N LEU A 162 -5.75 4.77 -52.73
CA LEU A 162 -6.85 5.31 -51.93
C LEU A 162 -7.39 4.27 -50.93
N GLU A 163 -7.65 3.05 -51.39
CA GLU A 163 -8.13 1.97 -50.52
C GLU A 163 -7.09 1.56 -49.47
N GLN A 164 -5.80 1.59 -49.80
CA GLN A 164 -4.72 1.36 -48.84
C GLN A 164 -4.69 2.44 -47.73
N THR A 165 -4.91 3.71 -48.09
CA THR A 165 -5.00 4.81 -47.12
C THR A 165 -6.26 4.66 -46.24
N ARG A 166 -7.40 4.30 -46.83
CA ARG A 166 -8.65 4.03 -46.08
C ARG A 166 -8.48 2.87 -45.10
N ALA A 167 -7.81 1.80 -45.51
CA ALA A 167 -7.48 0.67 -44.63
C ALA A 167 -6.60 1.11 -43.45
N SER A 168 -5.61 1.98 -43.69
CA SER A 168 -4.74 2.54 -42.66
C SER A 168 -5.50 3.41 -41.64
N ALA A 169 -6.53 4.13 -42.09
CA ALA A 169 -7.40 4.93 -41.20
C ALA A 169 -8.20 4.06 -40.21
N LEU A 170 -8.58 2.83 -40.59
CA LEU A 170 -9.25 1.90 -39.68
C LEU A 170 -8.36 1.50 -38.49
N LEU A 171 -7.05 1.34 -38.73
CA LEU A 171 -6.09 1.04 -37.66
C LEU A 171 -5.99 2.21 -36.66
N LEU A 172 -5.94 3.46 -37.15
CA LEU A 172 -5.93 4.65 -36.29
C LEU A 172 -7.22 4.79 -35.48
N ARG A 173 -8.39 4.50 -36.07
CA ARG A 173 -9.67 4.49 -35.32
C ARG A 173 -9.64 3.48 -34.16
N LYS A 174 -9.09 2.29 -34.39
CA LYS A 174 -8.90 1.30 -33.32
C LYS A 174 -7.98 1.83 -32.22
N GLN A 175 -6.86 2.45 -32.58
CA GLN A 175 -5.92 3.04 -31.60
C GLN A 175 -6.57 4.20 -30.82
N ALA A 176 -7.39 5.03 -31.47
CA ALA A 176 -8.16 6.09 -30.83
C ALA A 176 -9.12 5.52 -29.78
N GLN A 177 -9.87 4.47 -30.12
CA GLN A 177 -10.77 3.80 -29.17
C GLN A 177 -10.01 3.16 -27.99
N GLN A 178 -8.90 2.49 -28.26
CA GLN A 178 -8.07 1.88 -27.21
C GLN A 178 -7.51 2.93 -26.24
N SER A 179 -7.00 4.05 -26.76
CA SER A 179 -6.48 5.14 -25.94
C SER A 179 -7.59 5.87 -25.19
N ALA A 180 -8.80 6.02 -25.75
CA ALA A 180 -9.97 6.54 -25.06
C ALA A 180 -10.39 5.66 -23.88
N HIS A 181 -10.44 4.34 -24.08
CA HIS A 181 -10.73 3.39 -23.00
C HIS A 181 -9.66 3.40 -21.91
N LEU A 182 -8.38 3.44 -22.28
CA LEU A 182 -7.29 3.55 -21.30
C LEU A 182 -7.41 4.82 -20.46
N LEU A 183 -7.67 5.96 -21.09
CA LEU A 183 -7.84 7.22 -20.37
C LEU A 183 -9.05 7.19 -19.43
N ALA A 184 -10.15 6.56 -19.85
CA ALA A 184 -11.33 6.36 -19.00
C ALA A 184 -10.99 5.57 -17.74
N VAL A 185 -10.29 4.44 -17.88
CA VAL A 185 -9.85 3.62 -16.75
C VAL A 185 -8.90 4.40 -15.82
N LEU A 186 -7.92 5.12 -16.38
CA LEU A 186 -7.02 5.94 -15.59
C LEU A 186 -7.75 7.08 -14.86
N ALA A 187 -8.82 7.61 -15.44
CA ALA A 187 -9.69 8.61 -14.81
C ALA A 187 -10.66 8.04 -13.76
N GLY A 188 -10.63 6.72 -13.50
CA GLY A 188 -11.55 6.05 -12.59
C GLY A 188 -12.97 5.90 -13.13
N ARG A 189 -13.14 5.94 -14.46
CA ARG A 189 -14.44 5.77 -15.15
C ARG A 189 -14.49 4.43 -15.88
N ALA A 190 -15.71 3.93 -16.09
CA ALA A 190 -15.92 2.74 -16.93
C ALA A 190 -15.59 3.05 -18.41
N PRO A 191 -14.96 2.12 -19.16
CA PRO A 191 -14.77 2.27 -20.60
C PRO A 191 -16.13 2.41 -21.31
N GLY A 192 -16.25 3.34 -22.26
CA GLY A 192 -17.50 3.57 -22.98
C GLY A 192 -18.56 4.37 -22.22
N ALA A 193 -18.24 4.86 -21.01
CA ALA A 193 -19.02 5.92 -20.36
C ALA A 193 -18.88 7.25 -21.11
N GLU A 194 -19.40 8.33 -20.52
CA GLU A 194 -19.35 9.69 -21.08
C GLU A 194 -17.96 10.04 -21.64
N PRO A 195 -17.89 10.55 -22.89
CA PRO A 195 -16.63 10.81 -23.56
C PRO A 195 -15.77 11.78 -22.76
N LEU A 196 -14.52 11.40 -22.55
CA LEU A 196 -13.50 12.27 -21.99
C LEU A 196 -13.11 13.35 -23.02
N PRO A 197 -12.50 14.46 -22.58
CA PRO A 197 -12.03 15.50 -23.49
C PRO A 197 -11.15 14.92 -24.59
N ALA A 198 -11.39 15.34 -25.82
CA ALA A 198 -10.46 15.11 -26.91
C ALA A 198 -9.29 16.09 -26.76
N PHE A 199 -8.09 15.64 -27.13
CA PHE A 199 -6.88 16.45 -27.11
C PHE A 199 -6.35 16.62 -28.53
N SER A 200 -5.82 17.79 -28.81
CA SER A 200 -5.02 18.12 -29.98
C SER A 200 -3.57 18.33 -29.55
N LEU A 201 -2.62 18.30 -30.49
CA LEU A 201 -1.21 18.58 -30.17
C LEU A 201 -1.01 20.05 -29.76
N GLU A 202 -1.90 20.94 -30.20
CA GLU A 202 -1.89 22.37 -29.91
C GLU A 202 -2.21 22.67 -28.43
N ASP A 203 -2.88 21.73 -27.75
CA ASP A 203 -3.17 21.82 -26.31
C ASP A 203 -1.94 21.63 -25.42
N PHE A 204 -0.81 21.16 -25.99
CA PHE A 204 0.41 20.86 -25.25
C PHE A 204 1.56 21.79 -25.61
N THR A 205 2.14 22.43 -24.61
CA THR A 205 3.37 23.22 -24.74
C THR A 205 4.57 22.46 -24.21
N LEU A 206 5.61 22.33 -25.04
CA LEU A 206 6.90 21.82 -24.60
C LEU A 206 7.56 22.82 -23.64
N PRO A 207 8.28 22.36 -22.59
CA PRO A 207 9.10 23.24 -21.77
C PRO A 207 10.13 23.96 -22.62
N ALA A 208 10.20 25.29 -22.50
CA ALA A 208 11.16 26.10 -23.25
C ALA A 208 12.61 25.84 -22.80
N GLU A 209 12.80 25.49 -21.53
CA GLU A 209 14.09 25.18 -20.94
C GLU A 209 14.01 23.81 -20.26
N LEU A 210 14.90 22.91 -20.67
CA LEU A 210 15.16 21.66 -19.95
C LEU A 210 16.47 21.82 -19.17
N PRO A 211 16.54 21.40 -17.90
CA PRO A 211 17.77 21.49 -17.14
C PRO A 211 18.86 20.63 -17.80
N GLN A 212 19.95 21.25 -18.21
CA GLN A 212 21.11 20.57 -18.82
C GLN A 212 21.86 19.68 -17.81
N VAL A 213 21.75 20.01 -16.52
CA VAL A 213 22.27 19.23 -15.41
C VAL A 213 21.15 19.05 -14.39
N LEU A 214 20.83 17.81 -14.03
CA LEU A 214 19.93 17.49 -12.93
C LEU A 214 20.76 17.45 -11.64
N PRO A 215 20.53 18.36 -10.69
CA PRO A 215 21.20 18.29 -9.39
C PRO A 215 20.94 16.93 -8.72
N SER A 216 21.95 16.38 -8.07
CA SER A 216 21.84 15.11 -7.33
C SER A 216 20.75 15.17 -6.25
N GLU A 217 20.41 16.36 -5.78
CA GLU A 217 19.36 16.68 -4.84
C GLU A 217 17.97 16.32 -5.36
N LEU A 218 17.73 16.35 -6.68
CA LEU A 218 16.45 15.92 -7.26
C LEU A 218 16.23 14.42 -7.11
N VAL A 219 17.31 13.63 -7.09
CA VAL A 219 17.23 12.18 -6.86
C VAL A 219 16.69 11.90 -5.46
N ARG A 220 17.07 12.70 -4.45
CA ARG A 220 16.57 12.57 -3.06
C ARG A 220 15.08 12.90 -2.91
N GLN A 221 14.49 13.62 -3.86
CA GLN A 221 13.07 13.96 -3.84
C GLN A 221 12.19 12.86 -4.47
N ARG A 222 12.80 11.84 -5.10
CA ARG A 222 12.01 10.80 -5.76
C ARG A 222 11.33 9.88 -4.72
N PRO A 223 10.01 9.69 -4.79
CA PRO A 223 9.30 8.86 -3.81
C PRO A 223 9.75 7.40 -3.78
N ASP A 224 10.22 6.84 -4.90
CA ASP A 224 10.71 5.47 -4.96
C ASP A 224 12.03 5.29 -4.16
N ILE A 225 12.93 6.25 -4.23
CA ILE A 225 14.18 6.27 -3.46
C ILE A 225 13.90 6.49 -1.97
N GLN A 226 13.01 7.42 -1.64
CA GLN A 226 12.58 7.65 -0.26
C GLN A 226 11.88 6.43 0.35
N ALA A 227 11.12 5.69 -0.46
CA ALA A 227 10.54 4.42 -0.08
C ALA A 227 11.63 3.36 0.21
N ALA A 228 12.61 3.22 -0.68
CA ALA A 228 13.73 2.30 -0.48
C ALA A 228 14.55 2.63 0.79
N GLU A 229 14.89 3.90 1.01
CA GLU A 229 15.57 4.37 2.23
C GLU A 229 14.75 4.07 3.50
N SER A 230 13.42 4.20 3.41
CA SER A 230 12.53 3.85 4.52
C SER A 230 12.56 2.34 4.84
N LEU A 231 12.73 1.46 3.85
CA LEU A 231 12.91 0.02 4.09
C LEU A 231 14.24 -0.29 4.79
N VAL A 232 15.32 0.42 4.47
CA VAL A 232 16.59 0.31 5.22
C VAL A 232 16.38 0.72 6.69
N ARG A 233 15.65 1.82 6.94
CA ARG A 233 15.31 2.26 8.29
C ARG A 233 14.45 1.22 9.04
N VAL A 234 13.50 0.57 8.35
CA VAL A 234 12.72 -0.54 8.92
C VAL A 234 13.64 -1.68 9.34
N ALA A 235 14.50 -2.18 8.45
CA ALA A 235 15.38 -3.30 8.74
C ALA A 235 16.37 -2.99 9.86
N SER A 236 16.90 -1.76 9.90
CA SER A 236 17.80 -1.30 10.97
C SER A 236 17.11 -1.31 12.34
N ALA A 237 15.86 -0.83 12.39
CA ALA A 237 15.08 -0.84 13.61
C ALA A 237 14.69 -2.27 14.04
N GLU A 238 14.34 -3.16 13.11
CA GLU A 238 14.08 -4.57 13.37
C GLU A 238 15.31 -5.33 13.88
N HIS A 239 16.50 -5.03 13.36
CA HIS A 239 17.76 -5.52 13.94
C HIS A 239 17.92 -5.06 15.39
N GLY A 240 17.62 -3.79 15.68
CA GLY A 240 17.58 -3.27 17.06
C GLY A 240 16.60 -4.01 17.98
N VAL A 241 15.43 -4.42 17.46
CA VAL A 241 14.47 -5.25 18.21
C VAL A 241 15.06 -6.63 18.52
N ALA A 242 15.73 -7.25 17.55
CA ALA A 242 16.37 -8.55 17.76
C ALA A 242 17.49 -8.49 18.81
N VAL A 243 18.31 -7.44 18.77
CA VAL A 243 19.35 -7.17 19.79
C VAL A 243 18.72 -6.99 21.17
N ALA A 244 17.65 -6.21 21.29
CA ALA A 244 17.00 -5.92 22.57
C ALA A 244 16.42 -7.16 23.28
N ARG A 245 16.12 -8.25 22.54
CA ARG A 245 15.66 -9.53 23.11
C ARG A 245 16.75 -10.30 23.86
N MET A 246 18.02 -9.97 23.62
CA MET A 246 19.16 -10.60 24.31
C MET A 246 19.42 -10.00 25.69
N TYR A 247 18.75 -8.88 26.02
CA TYR A 247 18.92 -8.13 27.26
C TYR A 247 17.75 -8.34 28.23
N PRO A 248 17.92 -7.96 29.51
CA PRO A 248 16.92 -8.26 30.51
C PRO A 248 15.63 -7.48 30.25
N GLN A 249 14.51 -8.16 30.46
CA GLN A 249 13.18 -7.60 30.32
C GLN A 249 12.51 -7.46 31.68
N ILE A 250 11.98 -6.28 31.99
CA ILE A 250 11.24 -6.03 33.23
C ILE A 250 9.75 -5.91 32.91
N ARG A 251 8.94 -6.76 33.54
CA ARG A 251 7.49 -6.71 33.48
C ARG A 251 6.93 -6.39 34.87
N LEU A 252 6.07 -5.39 34.93
CA LEU A 252 5.28 -5.05 36.10
C LEU A 252 3.86 -5.58 35.91
N SER A 253 3.37 -6.33 36.88
CA SER A 253 2.02 -6.87 36.89
C SER A 253 1.37 -6.51 38.22
N ALA A 254 0.18 -5.92 38.17
CA ALA A 254 -0.66 -5.68 39.33
C ALA A 254 -2.02 -6.33 39.08
N ASN A 255 -2.62 -6.91 40.12
CA ASN A 255 -3.99 -7.39 40.05
C ASN A 255 -4.75 -6.98 41.31
N LEU A 256 -6.01 -6.63 41.13
CA LEU A 256 -6.95 -6.34 42.20
C LEU A 256 -8.28 -6.99 41.82
N GLY A 257 -8.87 -7.71 42.76
CA GLY A 257 -10.12 -8.39 42.50
C GLY A 257 -10.75 -8.95 43.75
N SER A 258 -11.68 -9.87 43.52
CA SER A 258 -12.39 -10.58 44.55
C SER A 258 -12.61 -12.03 44.14
N GLN A 259 -12.63 -12.93 45.11
CA GLN A 259 -12.91 -14.34 44.94
C GLN A 259 -13.83 -14.82 46.07
N ALA A 260 -14.88 -15.57 45.71
CA ALA A 260 -15.82 -16.08 46.69
C ALA A 260 -16.45 -17.41 46.25
N LEU A 261 -16.89 -18.21 47.23
CA LEU A 261 -17.59 -19.47 46.99
C LEU A 261 -19.08 -19.30 46.63
N THR A 262 -19.61 -18.08 46.82
CA THR A 262 -20.98 -17.69 46.48
C THR A 262 -20.97 -16.32 45.82
N THR A 263 -21.93 -16.04 44.95
CA THR A 263 -22.06 -14.74 44.29
C THR A 263 -22.36 -13.61 45.27
N GLY A 264 -23.16 -13.86 46.31
CA GLY A 264 -23.50 -12.88 47.34
C GLY A 264 -22.32 -12.43 48.21
N ALA A 265 -21.30 -13.29 48.36
CA ALA A 265 -20.08 -12.94 49.10
C ALA A 265 -19.00 -12.30 48.21
N LEU A 266 -19.20 -12.23 46.89
CA LEU A 266 -18.16 -11.81 45.94
C LEU A 266 -17.66 -10.38 46.20
N PHE A 267 -18.54 -9.46 46.63
CA PHE A 267 -18.14 -8.09 46.97
C PHE A 267 -18.18 -7.81 48.47
N GLY A 268 -18.07 -8.86 49.30
CA GLY A 268 -17.99 -8.75 50.76
C GLY A 268 -16.58 -8.39 51.26
N GLY A 269 -16.46 -7.92 52.50
CA GLY A 269 -15.19 -7.43 53.04
C GLY A 269 -14.03 -8.44 53.12
N GLY A 270 -14.31 -9.74 53.03
CA GLY A 270 -13.31 -10.81 53.07
C GLY A 270 -12.97 -11.47 51.74
N SER A 271 -13.58 -11.04 50.62
CA SER A 271 -13.36 -11.66 49.30
C SER A 271 -12.24 -10.99 48.51
N ALA A 272 -11.71 -9.85 48.96
CA ALA A 272 -10.72 -9.07 48.23
C ALA A 272 -9.38 -9.82 48.08
N VAL A 273 -8.85 -9.84 46.87
CA VAL A 273 -7.55 -10.43 46.53
C VAL A 273 -6.77 -9.43 45.68
N TRP A 274 -5.51 -9.19 46.03
CA TRP A 274 -4.65 -8.29 45.27
C TRP A 274 -3.20 -8.77 45.27
N GLY A 275 -2.42 -8.29 44.30
CA GLY A 275 -1.00 -8.58 44.18
C GLY A 275 -0.29 -7.53 43.32
N LEU A 276 0.98 -7.31 43.61
CA LEU A 276 1.90 -6.50 42.81
C LEU A 276 3.19 -7.30 42.63
N ILE A 277 3.57 -7.54 41.37
CA ILE A 277 4.71 -8.38 41.00
C ILE A 277 5.56 -7.61 40.00
N ALA A 278 6.85 -7.49 40.29
CA ALA A 278 7.87 -7.07 39.33
C ALA A 278 8.72 -8.28 38.95
N GLN A 279 8.81 -8.59 37.66
CA GLN A 279 9.55 -9.73 37.15
C GLN A 279 10.66 -9.25 36.20
N LEU A 280 11.89 -9.61 36.51
CA LEU A 280 13.04 -9.49 35.62
C LEU A 280 13.28 -10.85 34.95
N THR A 281 13.31 -10.89 33.63
CA THR A 281 13.64 -12.11 32.87
C THR A 281 14.82 -11.84 31.96
N GLN A 282 15.88 -12.64 32.09
CA GLN A 282 17.07 -12.61 31.24
C GLN A 282 17.29 -14.01 30.66
N PRO A 283 17.33 -14.17 29.32
CA PRO A 283 17.76 -15.43 28.73
C PRO A 283 19.25 -15.67 29.07
N LEU A 284 19.54 -16.78 29.74
CA LEU A 284 20.92 -17.23 30.01
C LEU A 284 21.41 -18.14 28.88
N PHE A 285 20.55 -19.06 28.44
CA PHE A 285 20.82 -19.95 27.32
C PHE A 285 19.58 -20.08 26.45
N ASP A 286 19.60 -19.38 25.32
CA ASP A 286 18.63 -19.54 24.24
C ASP A 286 19.42 -19.57 22.91
N PRO A 287 19.62 -20.75 22.30
CA PRO A 287 20.43 -20.88 21.09
C PRO A 287 19.78 -20.21 19.87
N ALA A 288 18.49 -19.85 19.93
CA ALA A 288 17.81 -19.21 18.82
C ALA A 288 18.11 -17.70 18.74
N LEU A 289 18.33 -17.01 19.86
CA LEU A 289 18.50 -15.55 19.87
C LEU A 289 19.69 -15.05 19.03
N PRO A 290 20.90 -15.63 19.12
CA PRO A 290 22.02 -15.21 18.27
C PRO A 290 21.77 -15.49 16.78
N ALA A 291 21.02 -16.54 16.45
CA ALA A 291 20.63 -16.83 15.07
C ALA A 291 19.61 -15.82 14.55
N GLN A 292 18.60 -15.46 15.36
CA GLN A 292 17.60 -14.43 15.03
C GLN A 292 18.25 -13.05 14.83
N GLN A 293 19.21 -12.68 15.68
CA GLN A 293 19.97 -11.43 15.53
C GLN A 293 20.75 -11.39 14.21
N ARG A 294 21.47 -12.48 13.87
CA ARG A 294 22.22 -12.58 12.61
C ARG A 294 21.29 -12.58 11.40
N ALA A 295 20.13 -13.21 11.49
CA ALA A 295 19.12 -13.15 10.44
C ALA A 295 18.60 -11.72 10.23
N ALA A 296 18.35 -10.98 11.31
CA ALA A 296 17.94 -9.57 11.23
C ALA A 296 19.06 -8.66 10.69
N LEU A 297 20.34 -8.97 11.00
CA LEU A 297 21.48 -8.28 10.40
C LEU A 297 21.57 -8.54 8.89
N ALA A 298 21.45 -9.80 8.47
CA ALA A 298 21.46 -10.15 7.06
C ALA A 298 20.29 -9.50 6.28
N ALA A 299 19.12 -9.35 6.92
CA ALA A 299 17.99 -8.61 6.33
C ALA A 299 18.28 -7.12 6.18
N LEU A 300 19.02 -6.51 7.12
CA LEU A 300 19.51 -5.14 7.00
C LEU A 300 20.55 -5.02 5.87
N ASP A 301 21.52 -5.93 5.78
CA ASP A 301 22.51 -5.95 4.71
C ASP A 301 21.84 -6.06 3.33
N ALA A 302 20.82 -6.93 3.21
CA ALA A 302 20.04 -7.08 1.98
C ALA A 302 19.21 -5.84 1.63
N ALA A 303 18.72 -5.08 2.63
CA ALA A 303 18.00 -3.83 2.38
C ALA A 303 18.93 -2.69 1.95
N ALA A 304 20.20 -2.74 2.38
CA ALA A 304 21.21 -1.71 2.10
C ALA A 304 22.05 -1.97 0.83
N ALA A 305 21.95 -3.16 0.25
CA ALA A 305 22.62 -3.56 -1.00
C ALA A 305 21.93 -2.99 -2.25
#